data_AF-F0LLQ2-F1
#
_entry.id   AF-F0LLQ2-F1
#
_cell.length_a   1.000
_cell.length_b   1.000
_cell.length_c   1.000
_cell.angle_alpha   90.00
_cell.angle_beta   90.00
_cell.angle_gamma   90.00
#
_symmetry.space_group_name_H-M   'P 1'
#
loop_
_entity.id
_entity.type
_entity.pdbx_description
1 polymer ?
#
loop_
_entity_poly.entity_id
_entity_poly.type
_entity_poly.pdbx_seq_one_letter_code
_entity_poly.pdbx_strand_id
1 'polypeptide(L)' 'MEAQVCEYCAGRHLNEIKALLEEKKYGVEIIKCIGLCAKYGCGRINVKIGEKEISVENFDDFIKALEGVKIAK' A
#
# COMPACT_ATOMS: atom_id res chain seq x y z
N MET A 1 5.27 -7.82 -10.03
CA MET A 1 4.22 -8.00 -8.99
C MET A 1 3.37 -6.75 -8.98
N GLU A 2 2.05 -6.90 -8.86
CA GLU A 2 1.10 -5.77 -8.87
C GLU A 2 0.71 -5.36 -7.45
N ALA A 3 0.59 -4.05 -7.24
CA ALA A 3 0.24 -3.39 -6.01
C ALA A 3 -1.03 -2.56 -6.21
N GLN A 4 -2.07 -2.90 -5.46
CA GLN A 4 -3.35 -2.21 -5.44
C GLN A 4 -3.37 -1.23 -4.27
N VAL A 5 -3.54 0.05 -4.56
CA VAL A 5 -3.56 1.13 -3.57
C VAL A 5 -4.99 1.68 -3.48
N CYS A 6 -5.49 1.76 -2.25
CA CYS A 6 -6.79 2.37 -1.97
C CYS A 6 -6.68 3.90 -2.01
N GLU A 7 -7.33 4.56 -2.96
CA GLU A 7 -7.35 6.02 -3.08
C GLU A 7 -7.80 6.70 -1.76
N TYR A 8 -8.90 6.21 -1.16
CA TYR A 8 -9.45 6.80 0.06
C TYR A 8 -8.56 6.57 1.29
N CYS A 9 -7.98 5.38 1.41
CA CYS A 9 -7.19 5.02 2.60
C CYS A 9 -5.73 5.55 2.48
N ALA A 10 -5.24 5.83 1.26
CA ALA A 10 -3.96 6.51 1.04
C ALA A 10 -4.05 8.04 1.24
N GLY A 11 -5.20 8.65 0.92
CA GLY A 11 -5.47 10.07 1.14
C GLY A 11 -4.37 10.97 0.56
N ARG A 12 -3.84 11.88 1.38
CA ARG A 12 -2.78 12.83 0.97
C ARG A 12 -1.47 12.17 0.54
N HIS A 13 -1.22 10.93 0.98
CA HIS A 13 0.02 10.20 0.71
C HIS A 13 -0.05 9.36 -0.57
N LEU A 14 -1.15 9.41 -1.32
CA LEU A 14 -1.37 8.59 -2.52
C LEU A 14 -0.21 8.68 -3.54
N ASN A 15 0.23 9.90 -3.85
CA ASN A 15 1.30 10.12 -4.82
C ASN A 15 2.65 9.59 -4.31
N GLU A 16 2.95 9.77 -3.03
CA GLU A 16 4.18 9.29 -2.40
C GLU A 16 4.21 7.75 -2.36
N ILE A 17 3.09 7.13 -1.99
CA ILE A 17 2.91 5.67 -1.98
C ILE A 17 3.09 5.12 -3.40
N LYS A 18 2.46 5.75 -4.40
CA LYS A 18 2.57 5.34 -5.79
C LYS A 18 4.03 5.41 -6.27
N ALA A 19 4.70 6.55 -6.08
CA ALA A 19 6.09 6.73 -6.49
C ALA A 19 7.00 5.68 -5.84
N LEU A 20 6.85 5.45 -4.54
CA LEU A 20 7.65 4.47 -3.81
C LEU A 20 7.44 3.03 -4.33
N LEU A 21 6.20 2.65 -4.64
CA LEU A 21 5.89 1.33 -5.19
C LEU A 21 6.45 1.17 -6.61
N GLU A 22 6.37 2.20 -7.45
CA GLU A 22 6.97 2.23 -8.79
C GLU A 22 8.50 2.14 -8.74
N GLU A 23 9.16 2.87 -7.83
CA GLU A 23 10.61 2.79 -7.59
C GLU A 23 11.05 1.37 -7.17
N LYS A 24 10.22 0.67 -6.40
CA LYS A 24 10.43 -0.73 -6.01
C LYS A 24 10.05 -1.72 -7.12
N LYS A 25 9.74 -1.26 -8.33
CA LYS A 25 9.35 -2.04 -9.51
C LYS A 25 8.06 -2.84 -9.35
N TYR A 26 7.14 -2.38 -8.51
CA TYR A 26 5.78 -2.89 -8.48
C TYR A 26 4.94 -2.22 -9.58
N GLY A 27 4.04 -2.97 -10.21
CA GLY A 27 3.01 -2.38 -11.06
C GLY A 27 1.93 -1.78 -10.17
N VAL A 28 1.65 -0.48 -10.26
CA VAL A 28 0.72 0.19 -9.35
C VAL A 28 -0.64 0.40 -9.99
N GLU A 29 -1.67 -0.10 -9.33
CA GLU A 29 -3.07 0.12 -9.68
C GLU A 29 -3.74 0.94 -8.57
N ILE A 30 -4.29 2.10 -8.92
CA ILE A 30 -5.06 2.93 -7.99
C ILE A 30 -6.53 2.54 -8.09
N ILE A 31 -7.08 2.08 -6.97
CA ILE A 31 -8.46 1.61 -6.88
C ILE A 31 -9.18 2.46 -5.83
N LYS A 32 -10.44 2.81 -6.07
CA LYS A 32 -11.23 3.59 -5.12
C LYS A 32 -11.24 2.96 -3.72
N CYS A 33 -11.60 1.69 -3.62
CA CYS A 33 -11.64 0.97 -2.36
C CYS A 33 -11.29 -0.51 -2.55
N ILE A 34 -10.43 -1.04 -1.68
CA ILE A 34 -10.00 -2.46 -1.66
C ILE A 34 -10.59 -3.24 -0.47
N GLY A 35 -11.50 -2.64 0.30
CA GLY A 35 -12.20 -3.31 1.41
C GLY A 35 -11.38 -3.54 2.70
N LEU A 36 -10.06 -3.35 2.69
CA LEU A 36 -9.21 -3.54 3.87
C LEU A 36 -9.60 -2.66 5.06
N CYS A 37 -10.22 -1.50 4.79
CA CYS A 37 -10.64 -0.56 5.82
C CYS A 37 -11.79 -1.14 6.70
N ALA A 38 -12.49 -2.22 6.26
CA ALA A 38 -13.44 -2.98 7.09
C ALA A 38 -12.77 -3.98 8.06
N LYS A 39 -11.56 -4.45 7.72
CA LYS A 39 -10.78 -5.41 8.53
C LYS A 39 -9.87 -4.71 9.53
N TYR A 40 -9.28 -3.57 9.13
CA TYR A 40 -8.26 -2.87 9.92
C TYR A 40 -8.69 -1.50 10.46
N GLY A 41 -9.88 -1.01 10.08
CA GLY A 41 -10.38 0.31 10.46
C GLY A 41 -9.98 1.42 9.48
N CYS A 42 -10.65 2.58 9.61
CA CYS A 42 -10.39 3.78 8.79
C CYS A 42 -9.15 4.55 9.28
N GLY A 43 -8.59 5.40 8.41
CA GLY A 43 -7.44 6.26 8.76
C GLY A 43 -6.07 5.57 8.63
N ARG A 44 -6.04 4.34 8.11
CA ARG A 44 -4.81 3.57 7.83
C ARG A 44 -4.49 3.61 6.34
N ILE A 45 -3.21 3.57 6.00
CA ILE A 45 -2.72 3.33 4.65
C ILE A 45 -2.88 1.84 4.35
N ASN A 46 -3.69 1.52 3.35
CA ASN A 46 -4.01 0.16 2.95
C ASN A 46 -3.54 -0.10 1.52
N VAL A 47 -2.64 -1.07 1.36
CA VAL A 47 -2.06 -1.49 0.07
C VAL A 47 -2.05 -3.00 0.01
N LYS A 48 -2.43 -3.57 -1.13
CA LYS A 48 -2.36 -5.01 -1.38
C LYS A 48 -1.34 -5.30 -2.46
N ILE A 49 -0.35 -6.14 -2.19
CA ILE A 49 0.71 -6.50 -3.15
C ILE A 49 0.59 -8.01 -3.41
N GLY A 50 0.00 -8.38 -4.54
CA GLY A 50 -0.40 -9.76 -4.82
C GLY A 50 -1.30 -10.32 -3.70
N GLU A 51 -0.83 -11.34 -2.99
CA GLU A 51 -1.54 -11.97 -1.87
C GLU A 51 -1.27 -11.31 -0.50
N LYS A 52 -0.28 -10.40 -0.42
CA LYS A 52 0.06 -9.72 0.83
C LYS A 52 -0.77 -8.46 1.04
N GLU A 53 -1.22 -8.25 2.27
CA GLU A 53 -1.93 -7.05 2.72
C GLU A 53 -1.03 -6.23 3.64
N ILE A 54 -0.88 -4.94 3.35
CA ILE A 54 -0.17 -3.97 4.18
C ILE A 54 -1.22 -2.99 4.72
N SER A 55 -1.33 -2.89 6.04
CA SER A 55 -2.20 -1.93 6.72
C SER A 55 -1.48 -1.25 7.88
N VAL A 56 -1.17 0.04 7.72
CA VAL A 56 -0.32 0.80 8.65
C VAL A 56 -0.91 2.18 8.92
N GLU A 57 -0.54 2.81 10.04
CA GLU A 57 -1.17 4.06 10.49
C GLU A 57 -0.54 5.31 9.86
N ASN A 58 0.71 5.20 9.43
CA ASN A 58 1.46 6.31 8.88
C ASN A 58 2.42 5.84 7.77
N PHE A 59 2.99 6.80 7.06
CA PHE A 59 3.84 6.55 5.91
C PHE A 59 5.21 5.95 6.28
N ASP A 60 5.74 6.25 7.46
CA ASP A 60 7.01 5.67 7.93
C ASP A 60 6.88 4.15 8.16
N ASP A 61 5.80 3.72 8.82
CA ASP A 61 5.46 2.31 8.97
C ASP A 61 5.21 1.62 7.63
N PHE A 62 4.69 2.35 6.64
CA PHE A 62 4.50 1.84 5.28
C PHE A 62 5.83 1.51 4.60
N ILE A 63 6.81 2.41 4.70
CA ILE A 63 8.16 2.20 4.17
C ILE A 63 8.80 0.97 4.83
N LYS A 64 8.75 0.88 6.17
CA LYS A 64 9.27 -0.27 6.92
C LYS A 64 8.60 -1.57 6.53
N ALA A 65 7.27 -1.57 6.39
CA ALA A 65 6.52 -2.74 5.95
C ALA A 65 6.94 -3.17 4.55
N LEU A 66 7.12 -2.23 3.62
CA LEU A 66 7.61 -2.49 2.26
C LEU A 66 9.03 -3.06 2.23
N GLU A 67 9.93 -2.60 3.09
CA GLU A 67 11.28 -3.16 3.22
C GLU A 67 11.28 -4.58 3.81
N GLY A 68 10.34 -4.85 4.74
CA GLY A 68 10.08 -6.18 5.29
C GLY A 68 9.48 -7.16 4.28
N VAL A 69 8.84 -6.67 3.22
CA VAL A 69 8.47 -7.47 2.04
C VAL A 69 9.75 -7.73 1.22
N LYS A 70 10.64 -8.58 1.74
CA LYS A 70 11.73 -9.14 0.94
C LYS A 70 11.13 -9.79 -0.30
N ILE A 71 11.39 -9.20 -1.46
CA ILE A 71 11.15 -9.81 -2.77
C ILE A 71 12.03 -11.06 -2.79
N ALA A 72 11.41 -12.24 -2.67
CA ALA A 72 12.11 -13.49 -2.89
C ALA A 72 12.65 -13.43 -4.33
N LYS A 73 13.98 -13.41 -4.43
CA LYS A 73 14.73 -13.36 -5.68
C LYS A 73 14.64 -14.68 -6.42
#